data_AF-B0D732-F1
#
_entry.id   AF-B0D732-F1
#
_cell.length_a   1.000
_cell.length_b   1.000
_cell.length_c   1.000
_cell.angle_alpha   90.00
_cell.angle_beta   90.00
_cell.angle_gamma   90.00
#
_symmetry.space_group_name_H-M   'P 1'
#
loop_
_entity.id
_entity.type
_entity.pdbx_description
1 polymer ?
#
loop_
_entity_poly.entity_id
_entity_poly.type
_entity_poly.pdbx_seq_one_letter_code
_entity_poly.pdbx_strand_id
1 'polypeptide(L)'
;MVPLNRGAASTMVKTGNYKLRASPAAGVGGMYATSNGTFKIVTTAAQVPSTFERQTWRITVVEGKKDTYTIVLVHKDEIALGGSWALDNVNEGYEDVPRGPIITAAEVFEWHITPTNNTSIHNTYLLRILTHRNFL
;
A
#
# COMPACT_ATOMS: atom_id res chain seq x y z
N MET A 1 -2.56 -8.29 41.80
CA MET A 1 -2.76 -8.74 40.40
C MET A 1 -2.62 -7.51 39.53
N VAL A 2 -1.44 -7.32 38.91
CA VAL A 2 -1.15 -6.16 38.04
C VAL A 2 -1.63 -6.53 36.64
N PRO A 3 -2.47 -5.73 35.97
CA PRO A 3 -2.80 -6.03 34.59
C PRO A 3 -1.52 -5.88 33.75
N LEU A 4 -1.16 -6.96 33.05
CA LEU A 4 -0.09 -6.95 32.06
C LEU A 4 -0.40 -5.88 31.01
N ASN A 5 0.47 -4.88 30.99
CA ASN A 5 0.53 -3.81 30.03
C ASN A 5 0.58 -4.42 28.62
N ARG A 6 -0.57 -4.50 27.94
CA ARG A 6 -0.61 -4.87 26.52
C ARG A 6 0.00 -3.69 25.77
N GLY A 7 1.30 -3.78 25.49
CA GLY A 7 1.94 -2.94 24.49
C GLY A 7 1.04 -2.89 23.26
N ALA A 8 0.73 -1.67 22.81
CA ALA A 8 -0.28 -1.41 21.79
C ALA A 8 -0.18 -2.42 20.63
N ALA A 9 -1.15 -3.32 20.54
CA ALA A 9 -1.23 -4.26 19.44
C ALA A 9 -1.36 -3.43 18.16
N SER A 10 -0.40 -3.55 17.26
CA SER A 10 -0.52 -2.95 15.93
C SER A 10 -1.73 -3.61 15.25
N THR A 11 -2.74 -2.79 14.97
CA THR A 11 -4.05 -3.28 14.53
C THR A 11 -4.06 -3.52 13.02
N MET A 12 -4.82 -4.53 12.62
CA MET A 12 -5.15 -4.83 11.22
C MET A 12 -5.61 -3.55 10.51
N VAL A 13 -5.17 -3.35 9.26
CA VAL A 13 -5.60 -2.20 8.45
C VAL A 13 -7.09 -2.36 8.16
N LYS A 14 -7.89 -1.32 8.38
CA LYS A 14 -9.32 -1.33 8.06
C LYS A 14 -9.52 -0.95 6.58
N THR A 15 -10.62 -1.37 5.98
CA THR A 15 -11.01 -0.83 4.68
C THR A 15 -11.26 0.68 4.79
N GLY A 16 -10.69 1.48 3.91
CA GLY A 16 -10.82 2.93 3.97
C GLY A 16 -9.88 3.68 3.02
N ASN A 17 -9.93 5.02 3.10
CA ASN A 17 -9.09 5.90 2.30
C ASN A 17 -7.90 6.39 3.15
N TYR A 18 -6.69 6.21 2.62
CA TYR A 18 -5.43 6.43 3.33
C TYR A 18 -4.46 7.27 2.52
N LYS A 19 -3.59 7.99 3.21
CA LYS A 19 -2.38 8.55 2.63
C LYS A 19 -1.19 7.75 3.16
N LEU A 20 -0.36 7.24 2.25
CA LEU A 20 0.72 6.31 2.59
C LEU A 20 2.04 7.07 2.63
N ARG A 21 2.58 7.29 3.83
CA ARG A 21 3.85 7.99 4.05
C ARG A 21 5.01 6.99 4.05
N ALA A 22 6.06 7.27 3.29
CA ALA A 22 7.25 6.42 3.25
C ALA A 22 7.97 6.41 4.61
N SER A 23 8.27 5.22 5.14
CA SER A 23 8.96 5.02 6.41
C SER A 23 10.47 4.82 6.22
N PRO A 24 11.32 5.10 7.24
CA PRO A 24 10.96 5.62 8.56
C PRO A 24 10.53 7.08 8.50
N ALA A 25 9.43 7.41 9.16
CA ALA A 25 8.84 8.74 9.15
C ALA A 25 8.42 9.14 10.56
N ALA A 26 9.14 10.10 11.15
CA ALA A 26 8.76 10.77 12.39
C ALA A 26 8.50 12.27 12.13
N GLY A 27 7.73 12.93 13.01
CA GLY A 27 7.48 14.38 12.93
C GLY A 27 6.55 14.84 11.80
N VAL A 28 6.46 16.16 11.60
CA VAL A 28 5.60 16.82 10.60
C VAL A 28 6.24 16.80 9.21
N GLY A 29 5.45 16.62 8.15
CA GLY A 29 5.90 16.59 6.77
C GLY A 29 6.05 15.17 6.20
N GLY A 30 7.04 14.98 5.32
CA GLY A 30 7.37 13.69 4.72
C GLY A 30 6.83 13.48 3.30
N MET A 31 7.23 12.36 2.72
CA MET A 31 6.93 11.99 1.35
C MET A 31 5.85 10.91 1.32
N TYR A 32 4.82 11.12 0.50
CA TYR A 32 3.66 10.25 0.38
C TYR A 32 3.66 9.57 -0.99
N ALA A 33 3.20 8.32 -1.04
CA ALA A 33 2.99 7.61 -2.30
C ALA A 33 2.03 8.40 -3.18
N THR A 34 2.48 8.71 -4.40
CA THR A 34 1.85 9.67 -5.30
C THR A 34 1.70 9.04 -6.69
N SER A 35 0.48 9.04 -7.21
CA SER A 35 0.20 8.61 -8.57
C SER A 35 0.71 9.62 -9.60
N ASN A 36 1.26 9.11 -10.71
CA ASN A 36 1.66 9.91 -11.87
C ASN A 36 0.80 9.63 -13.11
N GLY A 37 -0.38 9.04 -12.92
CA GLY A 37 -1.28 8.58 -13.99
C GLY A 37 -1.36 7.05 -14.03
N THR A 38 -2.15 6.52 -14.96
CA THR A 38 -2.32 5.07 -15.19
C THR A 38 -1.10 4.50 -15.94
N PHE A 39 -0.66 3.29 -15.59
CA PHE A 39 0.55 2.64 -16.15
C PHE A 39 1.82 3.45 -15.93
N LYS A 40 1.87 4.21 -14.84
CA LYS A 40 3.03 5.02 -14.45
C LYS A 40 3.51 4.62 -13.08
N ILE A 41 4.81 4.82 -12.87
CA ILE A 41 5.47 4.60 -11.58
C ILE A 41 4.79 5.46 -10.51
N VAL A 42 4.46 4.83 -9.38
CA VAL A 42 4.10 5.50 -8.14
C VAL A 42 5.39 6.04 -7.52
N THR A 43 5.48 7.37 -7.43
CA THR A 43 6.64 8.03 -6.80
C THR A 43 6.28 8.47 -5.39
N THR A 44 7.25 9.05 -4.67
CA THR A 44 6.96 9.74 -3.41
C THR A 44 7.05 11.26 -3.63
N ALA A 45 6.13 12.02 -3.02
CA ALA A 45 6.13 13.47 -3.08
C ALA A 45 5.64 14.09 -1.77
N ALA A 46 6.05 15.33 -1.49
CA ALA A 46 5.49 16.07 -0.37
C ALA A 46 3.98 16.27 -0.56
N GLN A 47 3.26 16.43 0.54
CA GLN A 47 1.83 16.73 0.49
C GLN A 47 1.61 18.23 0.34
N VAL A 48 1.31 18.64 -0.88
CA VAL A 48 1.04 20.04 -1.26
C VAL A 48 -0.17 20.08 -2.19
N PRO A 49 -0.80 21.24 -2.44
CA PRO A 49 -2.00 21.31 -3.28
C PRO A 49 -1.88 20.63 -4.64
N SER A 50 -0.71 20.71 -5.30
CA SER A 50 -0.46 20.10 -6.62
C SER A 50 -0.30 18.56 -6.61
N THR A 51 -0.18 17.94 -5.43
CA THR A 51 -0.01 16.49 -5.26
C THR A 51 -1.11 15.85 -4.42
N PHE A 52 -1.88 16.64 -3.67
CA PHE A 52 -2.82 16.18 -2.65
C PHE A 52 -3.82 15.12 -3.16
N GLU A 53 -4.38 15.35 -4.34
CA GLU A 53 -5.40 14.47 -4.93
C GLU A 53 -4.82 13.16 -5.45
N ARG A 54 -3.52 13.12 -5.75
CA ARG A 54 -2.80 11.95 -6.27
C ARG A 54 -2.22 11.07 -5.17
N GLN A 55 -2.49 11.40 -3.91
CA GLN A 55 -1.90 10.77 -2.71
C GLN A 55 -2.90 10.01 -1.84
N THR A 56 -4.16 9.90 -2.29
CA THR A 56 -5.22 9.21 -1.54
C THR A 56 -5.49 7.85 -2.17
N TRP A 57 -5.27 6.80 -1.37
CA TRP A 57 -5.38 5.41 -1.79
C TRP A 57 -6.47 4.72 -0.98
N ARG A 58 -7.41 4.06 -1.65
CA ARG A 58 -8.36 3.16 -1.01
C ARG A 58 -7.67 1.82 -0.77
N ILE A 59 -7.60 1.43 0.49
CA ILE A 59 -7.19 0.10 0.91
C ILE A 59 -8.45 -0.69 1.23
N THR A 60 -8.59 -1.87 0.63
CA THR A 60 -9.76 -2.74 0.84
C THR A 60 -9.30 -4.12 1.27
N VAL A 61 -9.86 -4.64 2.36
CA VAL A 61 -9.65 -6.03 2.80
C VAL A 61 -10.18 -6.99 1.75
N VAL A 62 -9.43 -8.04 1.44
CA VAL A 62 -9.91 -9.16 0.61
C VAL A 62 -10.56 -10.20 1.52
N GLU A 63 -11.88 -10.38 1.40
CA GLU A 63 -12.63 -11.32 2.22
C GLU A 63 -12.11 -12.75 2.07
N GLY A 64 -12.02 -13.48 3.19
CA GLY A 64 -11.52 -14.85 3.20
C GLY A 64 -10.00 -15.00 3.11
N LYS A 65 -9.23 -13.92 2.94
CA LYS A 65 -7.75 -13.95 2.89
C LYS A 65 -7.14 -13.14 4.03
N LYS A 66 -6.31 -13.79 4.85
CA LYS A 66 -5.64 -13.15 5.99
C LYS A 66 -4.64 -12.09 5.50
N ASP A 67 -4.63 -10.93 6.15
CA ASP A 67 -3.68 -9.83 5.92
C ASP A 67 -3.51 -9.43 4.44
N THR A 68 -4.56 -9.66 3.63
CA THR A 68 -4.56 -9.47 2.18
C THR A 68 -5.49 -8.33 1.80
N TYR A 69 -5.00 -7.43 0.95
CA TYR A 69 -5.64 -6.17 0.64
C TYR A 69 -5.45 -5.80 -0.83
N THR A 70 -6.33 -4.96 -1.34
CA THR A 70 -6.12 -4.22 -2.59
C THR A 70 -5.78 -2.77 -2.26
N ILE A 71 -4.92 -2.15 -3.07
CA ILE A 71 -4.55 -0.75 -2.96
C ILE A 71 -4.88 -0.09 -4.30
N VAL A 72 -5.80 0.88 -4.28
CA VAL A 72 -6.33 1.53 -5.50
C VAL A 72 -6.36 3.04 -5.30
N LEU A 73 -5.97 3.81 -6.32
CA LEU A 73 -6.07 5.27 -6.26
C LEU A 73 -7.53 5.69 -6.12
N VAL A 74 -7.82 6.64 -5.22
CA VAL A 74 -9.13 7.30 -5.18
C VAL A 74 -9.17 8.35 -6.26
N HIS A 75 -10.00 8.13 -7.28
CA HIS A 75 -10.27 9.11 -8.31
C HIS A 75 -11.47 9.97 -7.91
N LYS A 76 -11.48 11.24 -8.33
CA LYS A 76 -12.66 12.11 -8.16
C LYS A 76 -13.85 11.62 -8.97
N ASP A 77 -13.56 10.99 -10.11
CA ASP A 77 -14.55 10.39 -10.99
C ASP A 77 -14.41 8.86 -10.91
N GLU A 78 -15.47 8.16 -10.52
CA GLU A 78 -15.48 6.69 -10.35
C GLU A 78 -15.23 5.90 -11.66
N ILE A 79 -15.08 6.59 -12.80
CA ILE A 79 -14.92 6.03 -14.16
C ILE A 79 -13.45 6.01 -14.60
N ALA A 80 -12.49 5.97 -13.68
CA ALA A 80 -11.09 5.81 -14.03
C ALA A 80 -10.73 4.32 -14.13
N LEU A 81 -10.46 3.86 -15.35
CA LEU A 81 -9.87 2.54 -15.60
C LEU A 81 -8.48 2.48 -14.94
N GLY A 82 -8.40 1.80 -13.80
CA GLY A 82 -7.14 1.49 -13.14
C GLY A 82 -6.71 2.41 -12.01
N GLY A 83 -5.46 2.24 -11.60
CA GLY A 83 -4.91 2.87 -10.39
C GLY A 83 -4.62 1.88 -9.27
N SER A 84 -4.78 0.57 -9.51
CA SER A 84 -4.32 -0.44 -8.54
C SER A 84 -2.80 -0.50 -8.54
N TRP A 85 -2.19 -0.72 -7.39
CA TRP A 85 -0.75 -0.93 -7.30
C TRP A 85 -0.37 -2.29 -7.87
N ALA A 86 0.57 -2.30 -8.81
CA ALA A 86 1.21 -3.48 -9.34
C ALA A 86 2.73 -3.30 -9.29
N LEU A 87 3.47 -4.39 -9.47
CA LEU A 87 4.91 -4.30 -9.77
C LEU A 87 5.08 -4.24 -11.29
N ASP A 88 6.02 -3.43 -11.79
CA ASP A 88 6.25 -3.29 -13.25
C ASP A 88 6.61 -4.63 -13.94
N ASN A 89 7.07 -5.63 -13.17
CA ASN A 89 7.57 -6.92 -13.66
C ASN A 89 6.74 -8.14 -13.19
N VAL A 90 5.46 -8.01 -12.82
CA VAL A 90 4.67 -9.18 -12.37
C VAL A 90 4.62 -10.31 -13.42
N ASN A 91 4.83 -9.97 -14.70
CA ASN A 91 4.81 -10.91 -15.83
C ASN A 91 6.21 -11.41 -16.25
N GLU A 92 7.29 -10.89 -15.69
CA GLU A 92 8.64 -11.39 -15.95
C GLU A 92 8.94 -12.49 -14.92
N GLY A 93 8.95 -13.74 -15.40
CA GLY A 93 8.82 -14.92 -14.56
C GLY A 93 9.82 -15.04 -13.40
N TYR A 94 9.34 -15.71 -12.35
CA TYR A 94 10.13 -16.54 -11.44
C TYR A 94 11.31 -15.90 -10.67
N GLU A 95 11.30 -14.60 -10.39
CA GLU A 95 12.21 -14.09 -9.36
C GLU A 95 11.54 -14.03 -7.98
N ASP A 96 12.14 -14.72 -7.00
CA ASP A 96 11.76 -14.73 -5.58
C ASP A 96 11.83 -13.34 -4.91
N VAL A 97 12.37 -12.35 -5.61
CA VAL A 97 12.44 -10.96 -5.17
C VAL A 97 11.71 -10.10 -6.20
N PRO A 98 10.63 -9.42 -5.83
CA PRO A 98 9.98 -8.49 -6.74
C PRO A 98 10.96 -7.36 -7.09
N ARG A 99 11.52 -7.41 -8.31
CA ARG A 99 12.36 -6.34 -8.86
C ARG A 99 11.48 -5.43 -9.70
N GLY A 100 11.55 -4.12 -9.44
CA GLY A 100 10.85 -3.13 -10.24
C GLY A 100 10.09 -2.11 -9.40
N PRO A 101 9.78 -0.94 -9.97
CA PRO A 101 8.97 0.05 -9.29
C PRO A 101 7.54 -0.45 -9.08
N ILE A 102 6.86 0.15 -8.10
CA ILE A 102 5.40 0.06 -8.01
C ILE A 102 4.83 0.95 -9.12
N ILE A 103 3.94 0.41 -9.95
CA ILE A 103 3.20 1.12 -10.98
C ILE A 103 1.71 1.11 -10.66
N THR A 104 0.95 1.97 -11.32
CA THR A 104 -0.51 1.86 -11.39
C THR A 104 -0.92 0.96 -12.55
N ALA A 105 -1.86 0.05 -12.34
CA ALA A 105 -2.38 -0.86 -13.35
C ALA A 105 -3.91 -0.79 -13.46
N ALA A 106 -4.44 -1.28 -14.59
CA ALA A 106 -5.88 -1.43 -14.81
C ALA A 106 -6.48 -2.59 -14.00
N GLU A 107 -5.75 -3.71 -13.93
CA GLU A 107 -6.09 -4.87 -13.13
C GLU A 107 -5.89 -4.60 -11.64
N VAL A 108 -6.61 -5.35 -10.80
CA VAL A 108 -6.51 -5.25 -9.34
C VAL A 108 -5.57 -6.31 -8.81
N PHE A 109 -4.53 -5.89 -8.10
CA PHE A 109 -3.55 -6.80 -7.50
C PHE A 109 -3.70 -6.86 -5.98
N GLU A 110 -3.44 -8.04 -5.43
CA GLU A 110 -3.48 -8.28 -4.00
C GLU A 110 -2.10 -8.07 -3.36
N TRP A 111 -2.13 -7.47 -2.18
CA TRP A 111 -0.98 -7.12 -1.38
C TRP A 111 -1.14 -7.70 0.02
N HIS A 112 -0.07 -8.30 0.52
CA HIS A 112 0.04 -8.66 1.92
C HIS A 112 0.52 -7.45 2.71
N ILE A 113 -0.29 -6.97 3.65
CA ILE A 113 0.01 -5.80 4.49
C ILE A 113 0.08 -6.24 5.94
N THR A 114 1.28 -6.20 6.51
CA THR A 114 1.52 -6.62 7.91
C THR A 114 2.09 -5.49 8.73
N PRO A 115 1.67 -5.36 10.01
CA PRO A 115 2.27 -4.39 10.89
C PRO A 115 3.76 -4.67 11.09
N THR A 116 4.56 -3.61 11.18
CA THR A 116 5.94 -3.71 11.66
C THR A 116 5.94 -3.92 13.17
N ASN A 117 7.00 -4.56 13.68
CA ASN A 117 7.27 -4.66 15.12
C ASN A 117 7.84 -3.35 15.71
N ASN A 118 7.76 -2.23 14.97
CA ASN A 118 8.28 -0.94 15.42
C ASN A 118 7.32 -0.32 16.43
N THR A 119 7.73 -0.30 17.70
CA THR A 119 6.95 0.27 18.80
C THR A 119 7.08 1.79 18.90
N SER A 120 8.09 2.38 18.25
CA SER A 120 8.37 3.83 18.29
C SER A 120 7.55 4.62 17.27
N ILE A 121 7.12 3.97 16.17
CA ILE A 121 6.30 4.60 15.12
C ILE A 121 5.07 3.72 14.86
N HIS A 122 3.97 4.08 15.50
CA HIS A 122 2.68 3.42 15.31
C HIS A 122 2.21 3.49 13.85
N ASN A 123 1.35 2.55 13.45
CA ASN A 123 0.75 2.48 12.11
C ASN A 123 1.78 2.37 10.98
N THR A 124 2.92 1.73 11.25
CA THR A 124 3.93 1.40 10.23
C THR A 124 3.73 -0.04 9.77
N TYR A 125 3.63 -0.25 8.46
CA TYR A 125 3.34 -1.54 7.85
C TYR A 125 4.37 -1.90 6.77
N LEU A 126 4.62 -3.20 6.60
CA LEU A 126 5.32 -3.75 5.45
C LEU A 126 4.29 -4.15 4.40
N LEU A 127 4.53 -3.73 3.15
CA LEU A 127 3.72 -4.09 2.00
C LEU A 127 4.52 -5.10 1.17
N ARG A 128 3.90 -6.23 0.83
CA ARG A 128 4.49 -7.26 -0.04
C ARG A 128 3.47 -7.63 -1.11
N ILE A 129 3.90 -7.72 -2.37
CA ILE A 129 3.03 -8.20 -3.42
C ILE A 129 2.78 -9.70 -3.25
N LEU A 130 1.56 -10.16 -3.49
CA LEU A 130 1.27 -11.59 -3.62
C LEU A 130 1.54 -12.00 -5.08
N THR A 131 2.70 -12.58 -5.35
CA THR A 131 2.94 -13.25 -6.63
C THR A 131 2.07 -14.50 -6.68
N HIS A 132 1.25 -14.64 -7.73
CA HIS A 132 0.48 -15.86 -7.97
C HIS A 132 1.47 -17.01 -8.23
N ARG A 133 1.77 -17.82 -7.21
CA ARG A 133 2.41 -19.13 -7.41
C ARG A 133 1.35 -20.06 -7.98
N ASN A 134 1.24 -20.11 -9.30
CA ASN A 134 0.57 -21.24 -9.93
C ASN A 134 1.48 -22.46 -9.74
N PHE A 135 1.15 -23.30 -8.77
CA PHE A 135 1.66 -24.66 -8.71
C PHE A 135 0.92 -25.46 -9.78
N LEU A 136 1.59 -25.73 -10.89
CA LEU A 136 1.25 -26.84 -11.80
C LEU A 136 2.07 -28.06 -11.41
#